data_AF-A0A9Q3BFS8-F1
#
_entry.id   AF-A0A9Q3BFS8-F1
#
_cell.length_a   1.000
_cell.length_b   1.000
_cell.length_c   1.000
_cell.angle_alpha   90.00
_cell.angle_beta   90.00
_cell.angle_gamma   90.00
#
_symmetry.space_group_name_H-M   'P 1'
#
loop_
_entity.id
_entity.type
_entity.pdbx_description
1 polymer ?
#
loop_
_entity_poly.entity_id
_entity_poly.type
_entity_poly.pdbx_seq_one_letter_code
_entity_poly.pdbx_strand_id
1 'polypeptide(L)'
;MMELELDNIGALDLILETDHQAREIQETLDCKKYNLILQYIIEDNLTFVSRMIDQIKKRNGLALWKILKEKYMSNNISSQTLAFTKLSQVKFNSTLEFFQEIQITVRKMKLVGLKLEESELILMVLSKVPQELDSF
;
A
#
# COMPACT_ATOMS: atom_id res chain seq x y z
N MET A 1 -3.95 -4.31 22.05
CA MET A 1 -4.40 -2.90 22.03
C MET A 1 -5.43 -2.66 20.93
N MET A 2 -5.16 -3.09 19.68
CA MET A 2 -6.10 -2.99 18.55
C MET A 2 -7.42 -3.77 18.74
N GLU A 3 -7.38 -4.98 19.32
CA GLU A 3 -8.58 -5.81 19.54
C GLU A 3 -9.56 -5.19 20.55
N LEU A 4 -9.03 -4.53 21.60
CA LEU A 4 -9.84 -3.86 22.62
C LEU A 4 -10.60 -2.66 22.06
N GLU A 5 -10.03 -1.94 21.09
CA GLU A 5 -10.76 -0.85 20.42
C GLU A 5 -11.78 -1.35 19.41
N LEU A 6 -11.56 -2.53 18.83
CA LEU A 6 -12.51 -3.20 17.93
C LEU A 6 -13.72 -3.77 18.69
N ASP A 7 -13.50 -4.28 19.90
CA ASP A 7 -14.57 -4.77 20.79
C ASP A 7 -15.43 -3.60 21.30
N ASN A 8 -14.79 -2.48 21.66
CA ASN A 8 -15.46 -1.28 22.18
C ASN A 8 -16.38 -0.56 21.18
N ILE A 9 -16.28 -0.88 19.88
CA ILE A 9 -17.13 -0.33 18.81
C ILE A 9 -18.18 -1.33 18.27
N GLY A 10 -18.34 -2.50 18.91
CA GLY A 10 -19.25 -3.55 18.46
C GLY A 10 -18.88 -4.15 17.10
N ALA A 11 -17.61 -4.02 16.67
CA ALA A 11 -17.15 -4.58 15.40
C ALA A 11 -16.92 -6.10 15.49
N LEU A 12 -16.80 -6.65 16.71
CA LEU A 12 -16.66 -8.08 16.96
C LEU A 12 -17.97 -8.83 16.67
N ASP A 13 -19.12 -8.27 17.08
CA ASP A 13 -20.45 -8.83 16.82
C ASP A 13 -20.80 -8.81 15.31
N LEU A 14 -20.22 -7.90 14.54
CA LEU A 14 -20.38 -7.81 13.08
C LEU A 14 -19.54 -8.85 12.29
N ILE A 15 -18.52 -9.45 12.91
CA ILE A 15 -17.78 -10.59 12.34
C ILE A 15 -18.56 -11.90 12.57
N LEU A 16 -19.43 -11.92 13.59
CA LEU A 16 -20.17 -13.11 14.05
C LEU A 16 -21.63 -13.18 13.56
N GLU A 17 -22.04 -12.29 12.64
CA GLU A 17 -23.36 -12.24 11.99
C GLU A 17 -24.56 -12.45 12.95
N THR A 18 -25.11 -11.36 13.53
CA THR A 18 -26.49 -11.42 14.06
C THR A 18 -27.32 -10.15 13.81
N ASP A 19 -28.42 -10.41 13.10
CA ASP A 19 -29.72 -9.76 12.89
C ASP A 19 -30.06 -8.27 13.13
N HIS A 20 -30.47 -7.65 12.02
CA HIS A 20 -31.71 -6.90 11.75
C HIS A 20 -32.18 -5.66 12.55
N GLN A 21 -31.54 -5.22 13.64
CA GLN A 21 -31.70 -3.82 14.15
C GLN A 21 -30.75 -2.82 13.47
N ALA A 22 -30.05 -3.29 12.43
CA ALA A 22 -28.76 -2.80 12.00
C ALA A 22 -28.75 -1.54 11.10
N ARG A 23 -29.85 -1.08 10.49
CA ARG A 23 -29.75 -0.08 9.41
C ARG A 23 -29.32 1.34 9.84
N GLU A 24 -29.89 1.91 10.91
CA GLU A 24 -29.49 3.24 11.40
C GLU A 24 -28.10 3.22 12.07
N ILE A 25 -27.82 2.14 12.81
CA ILE A 25 -26.51 1.91 13.42
C ILE A 25 -25.45 1.73 12.31
N GLN A 26 -25.77 1.03 11.23
CA GLN A 26 -24.89 0.81 10.09
C GLN A 26 -24.58 2.11 9.35
N GLU A 27 -25.56 3.00 9.10
CA GLU A 27 -25.28 4.30 8.46
C GLU A 27 -24.37 5.18 9.32
N THR A 28 -24.56 5.15 10.64
CA THR A 28 -23.74 5.88 11.61
C THR A 28 -22.31 5.31 11.67
N LEU A 29 -22.19 3.98 11.66
CA LEU A 29 -20.91 3.26 11.62
C LEU A 29 -20.18 3.47 10.29
N ASP A 30 -20.90 3.49 9.17
CA ASP A 30 -20.30 3.69 7.85
C ASP A 30 -19.76 5.11 7.70
N CYS A 31 -20.44 6.12 8.27
CA CYS A 31 -19.93 7.48 8.39
C CYS A 31 -18.68 7.56 9.28
N LYS A 32 -18.66 6.85 10.43
CA LYS A 32 -17.48 6.82 11.32
C LYS A 32 -16.27 6.17 10.62
N LYS A 33 -16.48 5.04 9.95
CA LYS A 33 -15.44 4.36 9.15
C LYS A 33 -14.90 5.27 8.05
N TYR A 34 -15.77 5.98 7.34
CA TYR A 34 -15.39 6.93 6.31
C TYR A 34 -14.48 8.05 6.85
N ASN A 35 -14.85 8.64 7.99
CA ASN A 35 -14.05 9.70 8.62
C ASN A 35 -12.68 9.18 9.12
N LEU A 36 -12.64 7.99 9.71
CA LEU A 36 -11.38 7.36 10.14
C LEU A 36 -10.45 7.10 8.95
N ILE A 37 -10.98 6.54 7.85
CA ILE A 37 -10.19 6.30 6.65
C ILE A 37 -9.61 7.61 6.11
N LEU A 38 -10.40 8.70 6.07
CA LEU A 38 -9.89 10.01 5.65
C LEU A 38 -8.82 10.58 6.59
N GLN A 39 -8.96 10.38 7.91
CA GLN A 39 -8.01 10.88 8.91
C GLN A 39 -6.63 10.22 8.80
N TYR A 40 -6.58 8.94 8.41
CA TYR A 40 -5.33 8.18 8.28
C TYR A 40 -4.80 8.10 6.84
N ILE A 41 -5.48 8.74 5.89
CA ILE A 41 -5.03 8.81 4.49
C ILE A 41 -3.97 9.91 4.33
N ILE A 42 -2.87 9.57 3.67
CA ILE A 42 -1.80 10.51 3.29
C ILE A 42 -2.35 11.54 2.27
N GLU A 43 -1.92 12.79 2.36
CA GLU A 43 -2.39 13.94 1.57
C GLU A 43 -2.53 13.66 0.06
N ASP A 44 -1.56 12.96 -0.54
CA ASP A 44 -1.56 12.59 -1.97
C ASP A 44 -2.81 11.80 -2.40
N ASN A 45 -3.46 11.12 -1.46
CA ASN A 45 -4.64 10.31 -1.70
C ASN A 45 -5.96 11.03 -1.47
N LEU A 46 -5.96 12.20 -0.81
CA LEU A 46 -7.15 13.02 -0.63
C LEU A 46 -7.67 13.55 -1.97
N THR A 47 -6.77 13.91 -2.89
CA THR A 47 -7.13 14.34 -4.25
C THR A 47 -7.82 13.22 -5.04
N PHE A 48 -7.38 11.97 -4.85
CA PHE A 48 -8.00 10.82 -5.49
C PHE A 48 -9.38 10.53 -4.87
N VAL A 49 -9.48 10.53 -3.54
CA VAL A 49 -10.77 10.30 -2.86
C VAL A 49 -11.79 11.39 -3.23
N SER A 50 -11.36 12.65 -3.32
CA SER A 50 -12.20 13.79 -3.74
C SER A 50 -12.85 13.57 -5.11
N ARG A 51 -12.09 13.03 -6.09
CA ARG A 51 -12.61 12.71 -7.43
C ARG A 51 -13.59 11.54 -7.46
N MET A 52 -13.58 10.71 -6.42
CA MET A 52 -14.43 9.52 -6.30
C MET A 52 -15.64 9.75 -5.38
N ILE A 53 -15.81 10.96 -4.84
CA ILE A 53 -16.91 11.32 -3.92
C ILE A 53 -18.28 11.01 -4.52
N ASP A 54 -18.48 11.28 -5.82
CA ASP A 54 -19.75 11.01 -6.49
C ASP A 54 -20.05 9.50 -6.64
N GLN A 55 -18.99 8.68 -6.64
CA GLN A 55 -19.10 7.22 -6.68
C GLN A 55 -19.29 6.64 -5.27
N ILE A 56 -18.79 7.32 -4.24
CA ILE A 56 -18.99 6.97 -2.84
C ILE A 56 -20.33 7.53 -2.38
N LYS A 57 -21.43 6.86 -2.77
CA LYS A 57 -22.78 7.21 -2.28
C LYS A 57 -22.78 7.28 -0.75
N LYS A 58 -23.10 8.47 -0.21
CA LYS A 58 -23.33 8.76 1.22
C LYS A 58 -22.25 8.23 2.18
N ARG A 59 -21.08 8.88 2.23
CA ARG A 59 -20.05 8.69 3.29
C ARG A 59 -19.85 7.22 3.71
N ASN A 60 -19.85 6.32 2.72
CA ASN A 60 -19.81 4.90 2.98
C ASN A 60 -18.34 4.47 3.10
N GLY A 61 -17.88 4.22 4.33
CA GLY A 61 -16.50 3.81 4.59
C GLY A 61 -16.12 2.49 3.91
N LEU A 62 -17.07 1.57 3.72
CA LEU A 62 -16.82 0.28 3.06
C LEU A 62 -16.67 0.43 1.54
N ALA A 63 -17.45 1.32 0.91
CA ALA A 63 -17.29 1.66 -0.50
C ALA A 63 -15.96 2.37 -0.75
N LEU A 64 -15.59 3.33 0.11
CA LEU A 64 -14.30 4.00 0.07
C LEU A 64 -13.15 2.99 0.23
N TRP A 65 -13.24 2.07 1.19
CA TRP A 65 -12.24 1.02 1.40
C TRP A 65 -12.11 0.10 0.17
N LYS A 66 -13.22 -0.30 -0.46
CA LYS A 66 -13.19 -1.11 -1.69
C LYS A 66 -12.51 -0.38 -2.84
N ILE A 67 -12.81 0.90 -3.05
CA ILE A 67 -12.18 1.71 -4.12
C ILE A 67 -10.68 1.90 -3.86
N LEU A 68 -10.29 2.15 -2.61
CA LEU A 68 -8.88 2.23 -2.24
C LEU A 68 -8.20 0.89 -2.43
N LYS A 69 -8.82 -0.19 -1.96
CA LYS A 69 -8.34 -1.55 -2.15
C LYS A 69 -8.21 -1.87 -3.63
N GLU A 70 -9.14 -1.49 -4.49
CA GLU A 70 -9.01 -1.64 -5.94
C GLU A 70 -7.86 -0.80 -6.50
N LYS A 71 -7.77 0.50 -6.19
CA LYS A 71 -6.62 1.33 -6.61
C LYS A 71 -5.27 0.70 -6.24
N TYR A 72 -5.17 0.10 -5.06
CA TYR A 72 -3.92 -0.45 -4.53
C TYR A 72 -3.71 -1.95 -4.77
N MET A 73 -4.76 -2.72 -5.03
CA MET A 73 -4.72 -4.18 -5.24
C MET A 73 -5.01 -4.58 -6.69
N SER A 74 -5.77 -3.79 -7.44
CA SER A 74 -6.26 -4.18 -8.78
C SER A 74 -5.31 -3.82 -9.93
N ASN A 75 -4.20 -3.11 -9.71
CA ASN A 75 -3.13 -2.99 -10.71
C ASN A 75 -1.86 -2.43 -10.08
N ASN A 76 -1.15 -3.27 -9.32
CA ASN A 76 0.20 -2.93 -8.92
C ASN A 76 1.20 -3.06 -10.09
N ILE A 77 0.80 -3.58 -11.27
CA ILE A 77 1.72 -3.74 -12.42
C ILE A 77 2.42 -2.43 -12.79
N SER A 78 1.72 -1.30 -12.83
CA SER A 78 2.34 0.00 -13.14
C SER A 78 3.33 0.46 -12.06
N SER A 79 2.97 0.30 -10.79
CA SER A 79 3.81 0.66 -9.64
C SER A 79 4.99 -0.30 -9.46
N GLN A 80 4.80 -1.59 -9.75
CA GLN A 80 5.84 -2.63 -9.82
C GLN A 80 6.79 -2.36 -10.98
N THR A 81 6.28 -2.01 -12.16
CA THR A 81 7.10 -1.63 -13.34
C THR A 81 7.91 -0.38 -13.04
N LEU A 82 7.32 0.61 -12.37
CA LEU A 82 8.03 1.83 -11.98
C LEU A 82 9.10 1.55 -10.92
N ALA A 83 8.82 0.69 -9.93
CA ALA A 83 9.79 0.27 -8.92
C ALA A 83 10.94 -0.54 -9.54
N PHE A 84 10.66 -1.43 -10.48
CA PHE A 84 11.65 -2.18 -11.24
C PHE A 84 12.50 -1.28 -12.14
N THR A 85 11.87 -0.31 -12.82
CA THR A 85 12.56 0.69 -13.64
C THR A 85 13.52 1.53 -12.79
N LYS A 86 13.11 1.92 -11.57
CA LYS A 86 13.99 2.62 -10.63
C LYS A 86 15.21 1.78 -10.26
N LEU A 87 15.05 0.48 -9.97
CA LEU A 87 16.18 -0.41 -9.73
C LEU A 87 17.11 -0.45 -10.94
N SER A 88 16.54 -0.56 -12.14
CA SER A 88 17.28 -0.58 -13.40
C SER A 88 18.06 0.71 -13.67
N GLN A 89 17.65 1.84 -13.09
CA GLN A 89 18.31 3.14 -13.23
C GLN A 89 19.39 3.41 -12.18
N VAL A 90 19.47 2.63 -11.10
CA VAL A 90 20.55 2.77 -10.10
C VAL A 90 21.90 2.56 -10.80
N LYS A 91 22.80 3.52 -10.60
CA LYS A 91 24.16 3.54 -11.14
C LYS A 91 25.16 3.46 -10.00
N PHE A 92 26.31 2.87 -10.28
CA PHE A 92 27.41 2.84 -9.32
C PHE A 92 28.13 4.19 -9.33
N ASN A 93 28.12 4.87 -8.18
CA ASN A 93 28.81 6.14 -7.98
C ASN A 93 29.91 5.96 -6.91
N SER A 94 29.49 5.53 -5.73
CA SER A 94 30.36 5.11 -4.62
C SER A 94 29.74 3.90 -3.94
N THR A 95 30.56 3.06 -3.29
CA THR A 95 30.09 1.83 -2.65
C THR A 95 28.98 2.08 -1.63
N LEU A 96 29.15 3.08 -0.76
CA LEU A 96 28.20 3.40 0.30
C LEU A 96 26.85 3.89 -0.26
N GLU A 97 26.88 4.85 -1.18
CA GLU A 97 25.66 5.40 -1.79
C GLU A 97 24.93 4.36 -2.63
N PHE A 98 25.68 3.55 -3.39
CA PHE A 98 25.12 2.48 -4.21
C PHE A 98 24.35 1.47 -3.35
N PHE A 99 24.95 0.96 -2.26
CA PHE A 99 24.27 0.01 -1.38
C PHE A 99 23.04 0.63 -0.70
N GLN A 100 23.11 1.90 -0.28
CA GLN A 100 21.96 2.60 0.29
C GLN A 100 20.82 2.74 -0.73
N GLU A 101 21.13 3.12 -1.96
CA GLU A 101 20.14 3.32 -3.02
C GLU A 101 19.49 2.00 -3.46
N ILE A 102 20.28 0.91 -3.55
CA ILE A 102 19.78 -0.45 -3.77
C ILE A 102 18.84 -0.87 -2.64
N GLN A 103 19.24 -0.72 -1.37
CA GLN A 103 18.39 -1.09 -0.23
C GLN A 103 17.06 -0.34 -0.22
N ILE A 104 17.10 0.98 -0.48
CA ILE A 104 15.89 1.81 -0.56
C ILE A 104 14.98 1.31 -1.68
N THR A 105 15.55 0.99 -2.84
CA THR A 105 14.77 0.57 -4.01
C THR A 105 14.18 -0.83 -3.83
N VAL A 106 14.94 -1.77 -3.26
CA VAL A 106 14.45 -3.12 -2.93
C VAL A 106 13.34 -3.06 -1.90
N ARG A 107 13.43 -2.20 -0.88
CA ARG A 107 12.34 -1.98 0.08
C ARG A 107 11.08 -1.45 -0.62
N LYS A 108 11.23 -0.49 -1.53
CA LYS A 108 10.11 0.04 -2.34
C LYS A 108 9.47 -1.04 -3.21
N MET A 109 10.26 -1.92 -3.82
CA MET A 109 9.76 -3.06 -4.60
C MET A 109 8.91 -4.02 -3.74
N LYS A 110 9.39 -4.35 -2.53
CA LYS A 110 8.64 -5.19 -1.58
C LYS A 110 7.32 -4.55 -1.16
N LEU A 111 7.30 -3.22 -0.93
CA LEU A 111 6.08 -2.47 -0.59
C LEU A 111 5.04 -2.49 -1.70
N VAL A 112 5.46 -2.51 -2.97
CA VAL A 112 4.58 -2.65 -4.13
C VAL A 112 4.28 -4.11 -4.50
N GLY A 113 4.59 -5.05 -3.60
CA GLY A 113 4.32 -6.46 -3.80
C GLY A 113 5.11 -7.12 -4.94
N LEU A 114 6.17 -6.46 -5.44
CA LEU A 114 7.09 -7.07 -6.39
C LEU A 114 8.04 -7.99 -5.60
N LYS A 115 7.90 -9.29 -5.81
CA LYS A 115 8.80 -10.31 -5.28
C LYS A 115 9.72 -10.77 -6.40
N LEU A 116 11.01 -10.57 -6.21
CA LEU A 116 12.06 -11.23 -6.98
C LEU A 116 12.70 -12.28 -6.09
N GLU A 117 13.15 -13.37 -6.69
CA GLU A 117 13.98 -14.34 -5.97
C GLU A 117 15.30 -13.66 -5.56
N GLU A 118 15.85 -14.09 -4.42
CA GLU A 118 17.07 -13.49 -3.88
C GLU A 118 18.25 -13.60 -4.86
N SER A 119 18.34 -14.71 -5.58
CA SER A 119 19.34 -14.95 -6.62
C SER A 119 19.21 -13.98 -7.81
N GLU A 120 17.99 -13.68 -8.27
CA GLU A 120 17.73 -12.72 -9.35
C GLU A 120 18.11 -11.30 -8.92
N LEU A 121 17.80 -10.95 -7.67
CA LEU A 121 18.10 -9.65 -7.11
C LEU A 121 19.61 -9.44 -6.97
N ILE A 122 20.33 -10.45 -6.47
CA ILE A 122 21.80 -10.44 -6.39
C ILE A 122 22.40 -10.27 -7.78
N LEU A 123 21.96 -11.05 -8.77
CA LEU A 123 22.48 -10.96 -10.15
C LEU A 123 22.24 -9.56 -10.75
N MET A 124 21.05 -8.98 -10.55
CA MET A 124 20.74 -7.62 -11.01
C MET A 124 21.62 -6.57 -10.34
N VAL A 125 21.89 -6.69 -9.04
CA VAL A 125 22.77 -5.76 -8.32
C VAL A 125 24.21 -5.91 -8.79
N LEU A 126 24.72 -7.14 -8.93
CA LEU A 126 26.08 -7.41 -9.41
C LEU A 126 26.30 -6.88 -10.83
N SER A 127 25.32 -7.04 -11.72
CA SER A 127 25.41 -6.50 -13.09
C SER A 127 25.59 -4.97 -13.18
N LYS A 128 25.40 -4.26 -12.06
CA LYS A 128 25.51 -2.80 -11.95
C LYS A 128 26.82 -2.35 -11.30
N VAL A 129 27.60 -3.28 -10.76
CA VAL A 129 28.93 -2.99 -10.22
C VAL A 129 29.91 -2.88 -11.40
N PRO A 130 30.83 -1.90 -11.40
CA PRO A 130 31.87 -1.80 -12.42
C PRO A 130 32.74 -3.06 -12.46
N GLN A 131 33.09 -3.53 -13.67
CA GLN A 131 33.96 -4.70 -13.86
C GLN A 131 35.35 -4.53 -13.22
N GLU A 132 35.76 -3.30 -12.97
CA GLU A 132 36.99 -2.94 -12.24
C GLU A 132 36.98 -3.42 -10.78
N LEU A 133 35.79 -3.69 -10.23
CA LEU A 133 35.60 -4.26 -8.89
C LEU A 133 35.24 -5.76 -8.93
N ASP A 134 34.94 -6.31 -10.11
CA ASP A 134 34.69 -7.74 -10.32
C ASP A 134 35.99 -8.58 -10.30
N SER A 135 37.16 -7.93 -10.34
CA SER A 135 38.45 -8.58 -10.15
C SER A 135 38.75 -8.77 -8.66
N PHE A 136 38.17 -9.80 -8.06
CA PHE A 136 38.61 -10.42 -6.81
C PHE A 136 38.88 -11.91 -7.01
#